data_AF-A0A7W9TC66-F1
#
_entry.id   AF-A0A7W9TC66-F1
#
_cell.length_a   1.000
_cell.length_b   1.000
_cell.length_c   1.000
_cell.angle_alpha   90.00
_cell.angle_beta   90.00
_cell.angle_gamma   90.00
#
_symmetry.space_group_name_H-M   'P 1'
#
loop_
_entity.id
_entity.type
_entity.pdbx_description
1 polymer ?
#
loop_
_entity_poly.entity_id
_entity_poly.type
_entity_poly.pdbx_seq_one_letter_code
_entity_poly.pdbx_strand_id
1 'polypeptide(L)'
;MIVRVARGEPWLPKARVEVAVSEWLAEEGFPAARLADGLEQPFLIDGHPVTFWRLIVEGSRKATYGELGGILRDLHSMTLPVGLELPSFNPVDKQELRSSAMPVPAPLVACDQPVHAYG
;
A
#
# COMPACT_ATOMS: atom_id res chain seq x y z
N MET A 1 4.38 -12.77 -14.33
CA MET A 1 3.15 -12.33 -13.64
C MET A 1 3.43 -12.26 -12.15
N ILE A 2 2.78 -11.36 -11.41
CA ILE A 2 2.86 -11.25 -9.96
C ILE A 2 1.46 -11.46 -9.37
N VAL A 3 1.38 -12.17 -8.25
CA VAL A 3 0.15 -12.34 -7.48
C VAL A 3 0.30 -11.56 -6.17
N ARG A 4 -0.71 -10.76 -5.83
CA ARG A 4 -0.82 -10.08 -4.53
C ARG A 4 -1.97 -10.69 -3.76
N VAL A 5 -1.69 -11.14 -2.54
CA VAL A 5 -2.67 -11.73 -1.62
C VAL A 5 -2.81 -10.81 -0.41
N ALA A 6 -4.00 -10.26 -0.20
CA ALA A 6 -4.29 -9.39 0.94
C ALA A 6 -4.65 -10.22 2.18
N ARG A 7 -4.45 -9.63 3.38
CA ARG A 7 -4.47 -10.33 4.68
C ARG A 7 -5.84 -10.80 5.19
N GLY A 8 -6.91 -10.59 4.42
CA GLY A 8 -8.27 -10.98 4.81
C GLY A 8 -9.35 -10.13 4.15
N GLU A 9 -10.60 -10.54 4.33
CA GLU A 9 -11.78 -9.97 3.67
C GLU A 9 -11.98 -8.47 3.89
N PRO A 10 -11.63 -7.87 5.05
CA PRO A 10 -11.69 -6.42 5.23
C PRO A 10 -10.85 -5.61 4.22
N TRP A 11 -9.89 -6.25 3.54
CA TRP A 11 -9.07 -5.62 2.51
C TRP A 11 -9.73 -5.64 1.12
N LEU A 12 -10.88 -6.30 0.94
CA LEU A 12 -11.56 -6.43 -0.35
C LEU A 12 -11.95 -5.07 -0.95
N PRO A 13 -12.55 -4.11 -0.20
CA PRO A 13 -12.87 -2.80 -0.76
C PRO A 13 -11.62 -2.08 -1.29
N LYS A 14 -10.51 -2.18 -0.56
CA LYS A 14 -9.23 -1.60 -1.00
C LYS A 14 -8.71 -2.27 -2.28
N ALA A 15 -8.79 -3.60 -2.37
CA ALA A 15 -8.37 -4.32 -3.57
C ALA A 15 -9.22 -3.93 -4.80
N ARG A 16 -10.53 -3.68 -4.63
CA ARG A 16 -11.40 -3.16 -5.70
C ARG A 16 -10.97 -1.77 -6.17
N VAL A 17 -10.65 -0.86 -5.26
CA VAL A 17 -10.13 0.47 -5.61
C VAL A 17 -8.80 0.37 -6.35
N GLU A 18 -7.87 -0.49 -5.90
CA GLU A 18 -6.59 -0.70 -6.58
C GLU A 18 -6.75 -1.23 -8.01
N VAL A 19 -7.68 -2.18 -8.22
CA VAL A 19 -8.04 -2.70 -9.56
C VAL A 19 -8.62 -1.59 -10.43
N ALA A 20 -9.65 -0.87 -9.95
CA ALA A 20 -10.32 0.16 -10.71
C ALA A 20 -9.38 1.33 -11.10
N VAL A 21 -8.47 1.73 -10.20
CA VAL A 21 -7.43 2.72 -10.51
C VAL A 21 -6.48 2.20 -11.58
N SER A 22 -6.07 0.94 -11.52
CA SER A 22 -5.15 0.35 -12.52
C SER A 22 -5.78 0.28 -13.90
N GLU A 23 -7.06 -0.07 -13.98
CA GLU A 23 -7.85 -0.10 -15.22
C GLU A 23 -7.99 1.30 -15.82
N TRP A 24 -8.43 2.28 -15.03
CA TRP A 24 -8.50 3.68 -15.46
C TRP A 24 -7.17 4.21 -15.99
N LEU A 25 -6.08 4.02 -15.24
CA LEU A 25 -4.74 4.44 -15.70
C LEU A 25 -4.27 3.67 -16.94
N ALA A 26 -4.83 2.49 -17.22
CA ALA A 26 -4.56 1.74 -18.44
C ALA A 26 -5.33 2.29 -19.64
N GLU A 27 -6.60 2.62 -19.45
CA GLU A 27 -7.45 3.25 -20.45
C GLU A 27 -6.91 4.61 -20.89
N GLU A 28 -6.40 5.41 -19.95
CA GLU A 28 -5.75 6.69 -20.21
C GLU A 28 -4.32 6.56 -20.78
N GLY A 29 -3.81 5.34 -20.96
CA GLY A 29 -2.46 5.09 -21.46
C GLY A 29 -1.33 5.50 -20.50
N PHE A 30 -1.64 5.86 -19.25
CA PHE A 30 -0.66 6.33 -18.26
C PHE A 30 0.29 5.19 -17.82
N PRO A 31 1.62 5.41 -17.69
CA PRO A 31 2.59 4.35 -17.42
C PRO A 31 2.58 3.86 -15.96
N ALA A 32 1.58 3.06 -15.61
CA ALA A 32 1.39 2.45 -14.29
C ALA A 32 1.36 0.91 -14.35
N ALA A 33 1.36 0.28 -13.17
CA ALA A 33 1.17 -1.16 -13.05
C ALA A 33 -0.15 -1.59 -13.70
N ARG A 34 -0.10 -2.71 -14.44
CA ARG A 34 -1.22 -3.26 -15.19
C ARG A 34 -1.69 -4.58 -14.58
N LEU A 35 -3.00 -4.80 -14.59
CA LEU A 35 -3.59 -6.10 -14.28
C LEU A 35 -3.22 -7.13 -15.35
N ALA A 36 -3.21 -8.40 -14.96
CA ALA A 36 -3.11 -9.50 -15.90
C ALA A 36 -4.39 -9.61 -16.74
N ASP A 37 -4.23 -9.94 -18.02
CA ASP A 37 -5.33 -9.92 -18.99
C ASP A 37 -6.32 -11.06 -18.80
N GLY A 38 -7.59 -10.81 -19.14
CA GLY A 38 -8.64 -11.83 -19.17
C GLY A 38 -9.12 -12.29 -17.79
N LEU A 39 -8.82 -11.54 -16.74
CA LEU A 39 -9.25 -11.81 -15.37
C LEU A 39 -10.13 -10.67 -14.86
N GLU A 40 -11.32 -11.01 -14.37
CA GLU A 40 -12.16 -10.08 -13.60
C GLU A 40 -11.74 -10.14 -12.13
N GLN A 41 -11.26 -9.02 -11.59
CA GLN A 41 -10.53 -8.97 -10.32
C GLN A 41 -11.14 -7.90 -9.38
N PRO A 42 -10.89 -7.96 -8.06
CA PRO A 42 -10.16 -8.99 -7.31
C PRO A 42 -10.97 -10.27 -7.11
N PHE A 43 -10.27 -11.40 -6.95
CA PHE A 43 -10.87 -12.65 -6.45
C PHE A 43 -10.95 -12.62 -4.93
N LEU A 44 -11.92 -13.32 -4.33
CA LEU A 44 -11.95 -13.60 -2.89
C LEU A 44 -11.78 -15.11 -2.70
N ILE A 45 -10.61 -15.54 -2.24
CA ILE A 45 -10.25 -16.97 -2.07
C ILE A 45 -9.97 -17.20 -0.59
N ASP A 46 -10.71 -18.11 0.04
CA ASP A 46 -10.60 -18.42 1.48
C ASP A 46 -10.60 -17.17 2.37
N GLY A 47 -11.45 -16.20 2.04
CA GLY A 47 -11.54 -14.91 2.74
C GLY A 47 -10.37 -13.96 2.48
N HIS A 48 -9.51 -14.21 1.48
CA HIS A 48 -8.38 -13.35 1.13
C HIS A 48 -8.56 -12.75 -0.28
N PRO A 49 -8.55 -11.42 -0.41
CA PRO A 49 -8.54 -10.78 -1.73
C PRO A 49 -7.25 -11.09 -2.50
N VAL A 50 -7.38 -11.56 -3.73
CA VAL A 50 -6.26 -11.93 -4.62
C VAL A 50 -6.34 -11.13 -5.92
N THR A 51 -5.20 -10.52 -6.30
CA THR A 51 -5.04 -9.78 -7.56
C THR A 51 -3.79 -10.24 -8.32
N PHE A 52 -3.88 -10.21 -9.63
CA PHE A 52 -2.93 -10.69 -10.62
C PHE A 52 -2.49 -9.53 -11.50
N TRP A 53 -1.17 -9.34 -11.59
CA TRP A 53 -0.55 -8.18 -12.20
C TRP A 53 0.48 -8.61 -13.24
N ARG A 54 0.60 -7.84 -14.32
CA ARG A 54 1.73 -7.97 -15.24
C ARG A 54 3.02 -7.67 -14.48
N LEU A 55 4.04 -8.49 -14.71
CA LEU A 55 5.36 -8.28 -14.10
C LEU A 55 6.02 -7.07 -14.75
N ILE A 56 6.43 -6.10 -13.95
CA ILE A 56 7.31 -5.01 -14.39
C ILE A 56 8.74 -5.46 -14.09
N VAL A 57 9.57 -5.53 -15.13
CA VAL A 57 11.01 -5.74 -14.98
C VAL A 57 11.65 -4.39 -14.67
N GLU A 58 12.48 -4.34 -13.63
CA GLU A 58 13.17 -3.12 -13.26
C GLU A 58 14.11 -2.66 -14.37
N GLY A 59 14.11 -1.34 -14.64
CA GLY A 59 15.01 -0.74 -15.61
C GLY A 59 16.46 -0.77 -15.14
N SER A 60 17.40 -0.65 -16.09
CA SER A 60 18.85 -0.67 -15.81
C SER A 60 19.36 0.54 -15.01
N ARG A 61 18.53 1.57 -14.84
CA ARG A 61 18.85 2.77 -14.06
C ARG A 61 17.69 3.20 -13.18
N LYS A 62 18.00 3.96 -12.14
CA LYS A 62 17.00 4.69 -11.36
C LYS A 62 16.48 5.91 -12.13
N ALA A 63 15.24 6.27 -11.88
CA ALA A 63 14.66 7.52 -12.34
C ALA A 63 15.30 8.70 -11.59
N THR A 64 15.46 9.83 -12.27
CA THR A 64 15.85 11.10 -11.65
C THR A 64 14.66 11.71 -10.89
N TYR A 65 14.92 12.63 -9.97
CA TYR A 65 13.86 13.37 -9.30
C TYR A 65 13.00 14.20 -10.26
N GLY A 66 13.60 14.71 -11.35
CA GLY A 66 12.88 15.44 -12.38
C GLY A 66 11.89 14.56 -13.15
N GLU A 67 12.32 13.36 -13.54
CA GLU A 67 11.45 12.37 -14.20
C GLU A 67 10.30 11.92 -13.29
N LEU A 68 10.59 11.66 -12.02
CA LEU A 68 9.56 11.31 -11.03
C LEU A 68 8.57 12.47 -10.86
N GLY A 69 9.06 13.70 -10.69
CA GLY A 69 8.22 14.88 -10.53
C GLY A 69 7.35 15.17 -11.77
N GLY A 70 7.87 14.89 -12.97
CA GLY A 70 7.11 14.97 -14.22
C GLY A 70 5.94 14.00 -14.23
N ILE A 71 6.20 12.70 -14.04
CA ILE A 71 5.14 11.68 -14.02
C ILE A 71 4.10 11.95 -12.93
N LEU A 72 4.50 12.43 -11.75
CA LEU A 72 3.56 12.77 -10.68
C LEU A 72 2.69 13.98 -11.01
N ARG A 73 3.25 15.00 -11.68
CA ARG A 73 2.47 16.14 -12.18
C ARG A 73 1.44 15.69 -13.20
N ASP A 74 1.85 14.84 -14.14
CA ASP A 74 0.97 14.30 -15.16
C ASP A 74 -0.19 13.54 -14.52
N LEU A 75 0.11 12.62 -13.59
CA LEU A 75 -0.90 11.88 -12.81
C LEU A 75 -1.89 12.81 -12.10
N HIS A 76 -1.40 13.84 -11.42
CA HIS A 76 -2.25 14.78 -10.66
C HIS A 76 -3.10 15.70 -11.55
N SER A 77 -2.80 15.79 -12.85
CA SER A 77 -3.59 16.57 -13.80
C SER A 77 -4.71 15.78 -14.48
N MET A 78 -4.73 14.46 -14.28
CA MET A 78 -5.73 13.58 -14.86
C MET A 78 -7.10 13.78 -14.21
N THR A 79 -8.16 13.57 -14.99
CA THR A 79 -9.55 13.61 -14.49
C THR A 79 -9.98 12.21 -14.08
N LEU A 80 -10.53 12.07 -12.88
CA LEU A 80 -11.07 10.79 -12.42
C LEU A 80 -12.27 10.37 -13.28
N PRO A 81 -12.40 9.06 -13.59
CA PRO A 81 -13.54 8.56 -14.32
C PRO A 81 -14.78 8.56 -13.42
N VAL A 82 -15.95 8.67 -14.05
CA VAL A 82 -17.23 8.65 -13.32
C VAL A 82 -17.36 7.34 -12.53
N GLY A 83 -17.68 7.46 -11.24
CA GLY A 83 -17.89 6.31 -10.36
C GLY A 83 -16.62 5.78 -9.66
N LEU A 84 -15.43 6.29 -9.98
CA LEU A 84 -14.22 5.98 -9.22
C LEU A 84 -14.05 6.95 -8.05
N GLU A 85 -14.39 6.51 -6.85
CA GLU A 85 -14.16 7.25 -5.62
C GLU A 85 -12.83 6.85 -4.99
N LEU A 86 -11.96 7.84 -4.79
CA LEU A 86 -10.70 7.64 -4.06
C LEU A 86 -10.90 8.01 -2.59
N PRO A 87 -10.46 7.17 -1.64
CA PRO A 87 -10.51 7.52 -0.23
C PRO A 87 -9.63 8.75 0.04
N SER A 88 -10.08 9.63 0.94
CA SER A 88 -9.27 10.77 1.38
C SER A 88 -7.96 10.26 1.97
N PHE A 89 -6.83 10.81 1.51
CA PHE A 89 -5.53 10.48 2.08
C PHE A 89 -5.37 11.12 3.45
N ASN A 90 -5.31 10.30 4.51
CA ASN A 90 -4.87 10.73 5.83
C ASN A 90 -3.44 10.23 6.10
N PRO A 91 -2.46 11.12 6.25
CA PRO A 91 -1.07 10.73 6.46
C PRO A 91 -0.81 9.99 7.78
N VAL A 92 -1.71 10.05 8.76
CA VAL A 92 -1.51 9.54 10.13
C VAL A 92 -2.16 8.15 10.38
N ASP A 93 -3.16 7.75 9.57
CA ASP A 93 -3.93 6.51 9.82
C ASP A 93 -3.08 5.22 9.84
N LYS A 94 -2.00 5.16 9.05
CA LYS A 94 -1.10 4.00 9.03
C LYS A 94 -0.29 3.85 10.33
N GLN A 95 -0.12 4.92 11.11
CA GLN A 95 0.63 4.88 12.37
C GLN A 95 -0.23 4.34 13.51
N GLU A 96 -1.50 4.76 13.60
CA GLU A 96 -2.44 4.31 14.63
C GLU A 96 -2.63 2.79 14.64
N LEU A 97 -2.76 2.18 13.46
CA LEU A 97 -2.85 0.72 13.31
C LEU A 97 -1.59 -0.03 13.79
N ARG A 98 -0.42 0.62 13.79
CA ARG A 98 0.84 0.05 14.30
C ARG A 98 0.97 0.25 15.81
N SER A 99 0.62 1.43 16.31
CA SER A 99 0.65 1.76 17.73
C SER A 99 -0.26 0.84 18.54
N SER A 100 -1.50 0.62 18.08
CA SER A 100 -2.46 -0.26 18.76
C SER A 100 -2.03 -1.73 18.77
N ALA A 101 -1.20 -2.16 17.81
CA ALA A 101 -0.67 -3.52 17.74
C ALA A 101 0.59 -3.75 18.57
N MET A 102 1.17 -2.69 19.16
CA MET A 102 2.29 -2.79 20.11
C MET A 102 1.80 -2.42 21.51
N PRO A 103 1.54 -3.40 22.39
CA PRO A 103 1.33 -3.10 23.80
C PRO A 103 2.55 -2.35 24.33
N VAL A 104 2.33 -1.19 24.95
CA VAL A 104 3.39 -0.52 25.71
C VAL A 104 3.81 -1.49 26.82
N PRO A 105 5.09 -1.93 26.89
CA PRO A 105 5.52 -2.79 27.97
C PRO A 105 5.34 -2.05 29.29
N ALA A 106 4.88 -2.77 30.33
CA ALA A 106 4.76 -2.21 31.67
C ALA A 106 6.09 -1.56 32.09
N PRO A 107 6.06 -0.43 32.83
CA PRO A 107 7.28 0.24 33.25
C PRO A 107 8.19 -0.74 33.98
N LEU A 108 9.47 -0.76 33.60
CA LEU A 108 10.48 -1.53 34.30
C LEU A 108 10.52 -1.05 35.75
N VAL A 109 10.20 -1.93 36.69
CA VAL A 109 10.47 -1.69 38.11
C VAL A 109 11.98 -1.48 38.23
N ALA A 110 12.38 -0.28 38.65
CA ALA A 110 13.77 0.00 38.93
C ALA A 110 14.25 -0.96 40.03
N CYS A 111 15.25 -1.79 39.72
CA CYS A 111 15.96 -2.55 40.75
C CYS A 111 16.73 -1.55 41.61
N ASP A 112 16.15 -1.16 42.74
CA ASP A 112 16.88 -0.48 43.80
C ASP A 112 17.91 -1.49 44.36
N GLN A 113 19.18 -1.35 43.97
CA GLN A 113 20.27 -2.12 44.53
C GLN A 113 21.06 -1.21 45.46
N PRO A 114 21.11 -1.49 46.77
CA PRO A 114 21.89 -0.68 47.69
C PRO A 114 23.38 -0.89 47.42
N VAL A 115 24.11 0.21 47.24
CA VAL A 115 25.57 0.17 47.14
C VAL A 115 26.14 -0.17 48.52
N HIS A 116 26.70 -1.37 48.68
CA HIS A 116 27.52 -1.68 49.84
C HIS A 116 28.90 -1.03 49.66
N ALA A 117 29.12 0.07 50.38
CA ALA A 117 30.45 0.63 50.59
C ALA A 117 31.22 -0.31 51.54
N TYR A 118 32.24 -0.98 51.03
CA TYR A 118 33.28 -1.57 51.87
C TYR A 118 34.25 -0.46 52.29
N GLY A 119 34.42 -0.30 53.61
CA GLY A 119 35.50 0.47 54.22
C GLY A 119 36.77 -0.34 54.39
#